data_AF-A0A814F141-F1
#
_entry.id   AF-A0A814F141-F1
#
_cell.length_a   1.000
_cell.length_b   1.000
_cell.length_c   1.000
_cell.angle_alpha   90.00
_cell.angle_beta   90.00
_cell.angle_gamma   90.00
#
_symmetry.space_group_name_H-M   'P 1'
#
loop_
_entity.id
_entity.type
_entity.pdbx_description
1 polymer ?
#
loop_
_entity_poly.entity_id
_entity_poly.type
_entity_poly.pdbx_seq_one_letter_code
_entity_poly.pdbx_strand_id
1 'polypeptide(L)' 'MHEKVLPPNHQDIGESLSNIGFCYEHLNQRKLALDYYKRALFIYEQCLLATDDRWTIELKIEELSIEMNQFNI' A
#
# COMPACT_ATOMS: atom_id res chain seq x y z
N MET A 1 -24.58 -11.55 15.62
CA MET A 1 -23.63 -10.63 14.98
C MET A 1 -23.47 -11.11 13.55
N HIS A 2 -23.83 -10.31 12.56
CA HIS A 2 -23.67 -10.71 11.15
C HIS A 2 -22.19 -10.64 10.78
N GLU A 3 -21.51 -11.78 10.81
CA GLU A 3 -20.28 -11.99 10.06
C GLU A 3 -20.65 -11.84 8.59
N LYS A 4 -20.54 -10.61 8.06
CA LYS A 4 -20.43 -10.40 6.63
C LYS A 4 -19.14 -11.09 6.23
N VAL A 5 -19.26 -12.34 5.77
CA VAL A 5 -18.29 -12.94 4.89
C VAL A 5 -18.31 -12.06 3.64
N LEU A 6 -17.51 -10.99 3.70
CA LEU A 6 -17.20 -10.18 2.53
C LEU A 6 -16.67 -11.19 1.50
N PRO A 7 -17.13 -11.14 0.24
CA PRO A 7 -16.48 -11.91 -0.83
C PRO A 7 -14.98 -11.63 -0.73
N PRO A 8 -14.07 -12.57 -1.07
CA PRO A 8 -12.62 -12.36 -0.98
C PRO A 8 -12.29 -11.08 -1.73
N ASN A 9 -12.25 -9.98 -0.98
CA ASN A 9 -12.47 -8.69 -1.58
C ASN A 9 -11.08 -8.32 -2.03
N HIS A 10 -10.93 -7.99 -3.30
CA HIS A 10 -9.65 -7.52 -3.81
C HIS A 10 -9.11 -6.38 -2.91
N GLN A 11 -9.99 -5.61 -2.28
CA GLN A 11 -9.67 -4.67 -1.20
C GLN A 11 -8.89 -5.27 -0.01
N ASP A 12 -9.28 -6.41 0.56
CA ASP A 12 -8.60 -7.03 1.71
C ASP A 12 -7.16 -7.42 1.37
N ILE A 13 -6.94 -7.78 0.09
CA ILE A 13 -5.61 -8.08 -0.45
C ILE A 13 -4.79 -6.78 -0.54
N GLY A 14 -5.40 -5.67 -0.99
CA GLY A 14 -4.78 -4.35 -0.98
C GLY A 14 -4.36 -3.90 0.43
N GLU A 15 -5.24 -4.06 1.42
CA GLU A 15 -4.95 -3.71 2.82
C GLU A 15 -3.81 -4.56 3.39
N SER A 16 -3.84 -5.86 3.13
CA SER A 16 -2.78 -6.79 3.55
C SER A 16 -1.42 -6.42 2.94
N LEU A 17 -1.39 -6.06 1.66
CA LEU A 17 -0.16 -5.64 0.97
C LEU A 17 0.37 -4.30 1.52
N SER A 18 -0.52 -3.35 1.83
CA SER A 18 -0.14 -2.07 2.46
C SER A 18 0.46 -2.28 3.84
N ASN A 19 -0.11 -3.18 4.65
CA ASN A 19 0.44 -3.52 5.97
C ASN A 19 1.83 -4.16 5.86
N ILE A 20 2.04 -5.00 4.83
CA ILE A 20 3.36 -5.56 4.54
C ILE A 20 4.35 -4.43 4.16
N GLY A 21 3.94 -3.50 3.30
CA GLY A 21 4.73 -2.31 2.96
C GLY A 21 5.16 -1.52 4.18
N PHE A 22 4.23 -1.29 5.12
CA PHE A 22 4.48 -0.58 6.38
C PHE A 22 5.48 -1.32 7.28
N CYS A 23 5.35 -2.64 7.40
CA CYS A 23 6.33 -3.45 8.12
C CYS A 23 7.73 -3.32 7.51
N TYR A 24 7.85 -3.34 6.18
CA TYR A 24 9.14 -3.17 5.50
C TYR A 24 9.72 -1.77 5.64
N GLU A 25 8.89 -0.73 5.72
CA GLU A 25 9.32 0.62 6.04
C GLU A 25 9.97 0.68 7.43
N HIS A 26 9.32 0.07 8.43
CA HIS A 26 9.89 -0.05 9.78
C HIS A 26 11.18 -0.88 9.84
N LEU A 27 11.36 -1.83 8.91
CA LEU A 27 12.60 -2.60 8.74
C LEU A 27 13.69 -1.83 7.96
N ASN A 28 13.45 -0.56 7.63
CA ASN A 28 14.32 0.28 6.79
C ASN A 28 14.55 -0.30 5.38
N GLN A 29 13.69 -1.23 4.94
CA GLN A 29 13.71 -1.87 3.62
C GLN A 29 12.82 -1.09 2.64
N ARG A 30 13.11 0.19 2.47
CA ARG A 30 12.31 1.14 1.67
C ARG A 30 12.02 0.67 0.24
N LYS A 31 12.99 0.00 -0.41
CA LYS A 31 12.81 -0.58 -1.76
C LYS A 31 11.69 -1.62 -1.84
N LEU A 32 11.65 -2.51 -0.83
CA LEU A 32 10.62 -3.54 -0.74
C LEU A 32 9.29 -2.93 -0.34
N ALA A 33 9.28 -2.02 0.63
CA ALA A 33 8.08 -1.28 1.03
C ALA A 33 7.38 -0.62 -0.17
N LEU A 34 8.16 0.06 -1.02
CA LEU A 34 7.66 0.74 -2.21
C LEU A 34 7.09 -0.24 -3.26
N ASP A 35 7.66 -1.44 -3.42
CA ASP A 35 7.10 -2.48 -4.29
C ASP A 35 5.74 -2.98 -3.76
N TYR A 36 5.65 -3.25 -2.46
CA TYR A 36 4.41 -3.69 -1.83
C TYR A 36 3.31 -2.62 -1.88
N TYR A 37 3.64 -1.36 -1.63
CA TYR A 37 2.69 -0.25 -1.76
C TYR A 37 2.18 -0.07 -3.21
N LYS A 38 3.05 -0.22 -4.22
CA LYS A 38 2.62 -0.19 -5.63
C LYS A 38 1.66 -1.34 -5.98
N ARG A 39 1.94 -2.54 -5.46
CA ARG A 39 1.06 -3.71 -5.65
C ARG A 39 -0.29 -3.51 -4.96
N ALA A 40 -0.29 -2.93 -3.77
CA ALA A 40 -1.52 -2.54 -3.08
C ALA A 40 -2.32 -1.54 -3.91
N LEU A 41 -1.66 -0.47 -4.39
CA LEU A 41 -2.28 0.57 -5.22
C LEU A 41 -2.93 -0.01 -6.47
N PHE A 42 -2.24 -0.90 -7.20
CA PHE A 42 -2.79 -1.55 -8.38
C PHE A 42 -4.09 -2.33 -8.10
N ILE A 43 -4.19 -2.94 -6.92
CA ILE A 43 -5.40 -3.65 -6.51
C ILE A 43 -6.52 -2.68 -6.12
N TYR A 44 -6.20 -1.57 -5.44
CA TYR A 44 -7.18 -0.50 -5.16
C TYR A 44 -7.69 0.17 -6.44
N GLU A 45 -6.83 0.39 -7.42
CA GLU A 45 -7.22 0.94 -8.72
C GLU A 45 -8.20 0.03 -9.48
N GLN A 46 -7.98 -1.28 -9.41
CA GLN A 46 -8.90 -2.26 -10.00
C GLN A 46 -10.22 -2.37 -9.23
N CYS A 47 -10.23 -2.05 -7.93
CA CYS A 47 -11.42 -2.21 -7.11
C CYS A 47 -12.49 -1.13 -7.35
N LEU A 48 -12.16 -0.02 -8.04
CA LEU A 48 -13.05 1.08 -8.48
C LEU A 48 -13.96 1.72 -7.40
N LEU A 49 -13.88 1.25 -6.17
CA LEU A 49 -14.44 1.85 -4.97
C LEU A 49 -13.34 2.76 -4.42
N ALA A 50 -13.57 4.07 -4.45
CA ALA A 50 -12.73 5.05 -3.80
C ALA A 50 -12.74 4.78 -2.29
N THR A 51 -11.84 3.91 -1.84
CA THR A 51 -11.57 3.71 -0.41
C THR A 51 -10.70 4.88 0.04
N ASP A 52 -10.97 5.39 1.26
CA ASP A 52 -10.19 6.47 1.87
C ASP A 52 -8.68 6.11 1.96
N ASP A 53 -8.35 4.82 1.96
CA ASP A 53 -6.97 4.32 2.07
C ASP A 53 -6.14 4.46 0.79
N ARG A 54 -6.75 4.69 -0.37
CA ARG A 54 -6.02 4.84 -1.65
C ARG A 54 -5.04 6.02 -1.59
N TRP A 55 -5.53 7.18 -1.13
CA TRP A 55 -4.73 8.41 -1.06
C TRP A 55 -3.54 8.26 -0.11
N THR A 56 -3.73 7.54 1.01
CA THR A 56 -2.67 7.29 1.98
C THR A 56 -1.52 6.48 1.38
N ILE A 57 -1.82 5.49 0.52
CA ILE A 57 -0.81 4.67 -0.16
C ILE A 57 -0.08 5.48 -1.23
N GLU A 58 -0.80 6.26 -2.03
CA GLU A 58 -0.20 7.14 -3.05
C GLU A 58 0.81 8.11 -2.40
N LEU A 59 0.42 8.77 -1.30
CA LEU A 59 1.30 9.67 -0.55
C LEU A 59 2.55 8.95 -0.03
N LYS A 60 2.41 7.73 0.48
CA LYS A 60 3.52 6.94 1.02
C LYS A 60 4.53 6.51 -0.07
N ILE A 61 4.02 6.15 -1.25
CA ILE A 61 4.87 5.83 -2.41
C ILE A 61 5.69 7.06 -2.82
N GLU A 62 5.07 8.24 -2.87
CA GLU A 62 5.76 9.49 -3.21
C GLU A 62 6.82 9.86 -2.16
N GLU A 63 6.48 9.80 -0.86
CA GLU A 63 7.40 10.05 0.25
C GLU A 63 8.64 9.15 0.14
N LEU A 64 8.45 7.83 0.03
CA LEU A 64 9.54 6.87 -0.08
C LEU A 64 10.37 7.07 -1.35
N SER A 65 9.74 7.47 -2.45
CA SER A 65 10.44 7.78 -3.71
C SER A 65 11.31 9.03 -3.58
N ILE A 66 10.85 10.05 -2.86
CA ILE A 66 11.61 11.28 -2.60
C ILE A 66 12.78 11.00 -1.65
N GLU A 67 12.54 10.27 -0.56
CA GLU A 67 13.59 9.88 0.39
C GLU A 67 14.71 9.13 -0.32
N MET A 68 14.38 8.14 -1.16
CA MET A 68 15.37 7.39 -1.92
C MET A 68 16.17 8.25 -2.90
N ASN A 69 15.60 9.34 -3.43
CA ASN A 69 16.26 10.24 -4.37
C ASN A 69 17.13 11.30 -3.67
N GLN A 70 16.80 11.67 -2.42
CA GLN A 70 17.59 12.63 -1.62
C GLN A 70 18.95 12.07 -1.15
N PHE A 71 19.12 10.75 -1.07
CA PHE A 71 20.41 10.12 -0.71
C PHE A 71 21.40 9.97 -1.88
N ASN A 72 21.13 10.57 -3.04
CA ASN A 72 21.93 10.41 -4.25
C ASN A 72 22.85 11.62 -4.56
N ILE A 73 23.27 12.37 -3.53
CA ILE A 73 24.24 13.48 -3.62
C ILE A 73 25.53 13.09 -2.87
#